data_AF-A0A3Q9U0A1-F1
#
_entry.id   AF-A0A3Q9U0A1-F1
#
_cell.length_a   1.000
_cell.length_b   1.000
_cell.length_c   1.000
_cell.angle_alpha   90.00
_cell.angle_beta   90.00
_cell.angle_gamma   90.00
#
_symmetry.space_group_name_H-M   'P 1'
#
loop_
_entity.id
_entity.type
_entity.pdbx_description
1 polymer ?
#
loop_
_entity_poly.entity_id
_entity_poly.type
_entity_poly.pdbx_seq_one_letter_code
_entity_poly.pdbx_strand_id
1 'polypeptide(L)'
;MEVIEPTITLKFTGFLLCGLKLYIINKRKDTYENKIEIIGEKNNIFNQDLINLNIMKFNIPNIRADKRIGPHNKEIISVIIGSLLGDAYGNRKSIEGIRIVYKQGIKNKEYLFWLYEFFYKQGYCTNLLPRKYTRKLKKGDQIKEYFGYEFNTFTFRSLNWIHKMFYKKGVKVLKMELEKYFSPLALAIWCMSSGKHINGRIELSTNLRRDQDMEKLIKMLNNRFGLNCDINKQKKDLYVVVISKESVKLLQTIVLPNILPTMKHKIGLYNNTTEREKLGKKKGNRFYTTLNNPRLNPYYITGFADGESNFTIIITKNKSLKVGYRVQPSFQINLHKKDINLLNKIKSFWAVGKIYEQKESCIYVVNSFKDLPVIIEHLDKYPLITQKQAD
;
A
#
# COMPACT_ATOMS: atom_id res chain seq x y z
N MET A 1 -27.61 30.77 40.65
CA MET A 1 -27.37 29.92 39.45
C MET A 1 -26.10 29.15 39.71
N GLU A 2 -26.22 27.92 40.21
CA GLU A 2 -25.07 27.04 40.40
C GLU A 2 -24.61 26.50 39.04
N VAL A 3 -23.37 26.80 38.69
CA VAL A 3 -22.70 26.19 37.53
C VAL A 3 -22.23 24.81 37.99
N ILE A 4 -23.03 23.79 37.70
CA ILE A 4 -22.65 22.39 37.86
C ILE A 4 -21.57 22.11 36.80
N GLU A 5 -20.41 21.65 37.28
CA GLU A 5 -19.12 21.36 36.64
C GLU A 5 -19.04 21.37 35.09
N PRO A 6 -18.06 22.09 34.49
CA PRO A 6 -17.83 22.01 33.05
C PRO A 6 -17.32 20.62 32.65
N THR A 7 -18.18 19.83 32.04
CA THR A 7 -17.79 18.56 31.41
C THR A 7 -16.97 18.87 30.16
N ILE A 8 -15.72 18.42 30.12
CA ILE A 8 -14.87 18.53 28.93
C ILE A 8 -15.24 17.37 27.99
N THR A 9 -16.01 17.66 26.94
CA THR A 9 -16.25 16.72 25.84
C THR A 9 -15.23 16.96 24.73
N LEU A 10 -14.25 16.07 24.58
CA LEU A 10 -13.32 16.10 23.45
C LEU A 10 -13.93 15.31 22.27
N LYS A 11 -14.33 16.02 21.22
CA LYS A 11 -14.82 15.43 19.97
C LYS A 11 -13.64 15.29 19.01
N PHE A 12 -13.11 14.08 18.86
CA PHE A 12 -12.12 13.78 17.85
C PHE A 12 -12.83 13.44 16.54
N THR A 13 -12.68 14.29 15.52
CA THR A 13 -13.07 13.98 14.15
C THR A 13 -11.80 13.71 13.36
N GLY A 14 -11.40 12.44 13.30
CA GLY A 14 -10.31 11.93 12.45
C GLY A 14 -10.78 10.68 11.70
N PHE A 15 -10.21 10.43 10.52
CA PHE A 15 -10.48 9.24 9.71
C PHE A 15 -9.91 7.99 10.40
N LEU A 16 -10.62 7.49 11.40
CA LEU A 16 -10.32 6.20 12.02
C LEU A 16 -10.90 5.08 11.15
N LEU A 17 -10.03 4.21 10.64
CA LEU A 17 -10.38 3.00 9.88
C LEU A 17 -11.19 1.97 10.69
N CYS A 18 -11.63 2.31 11.90
CA CYS A 18 -12.46 1.48 12.77
C CYS A 18 -13.61 2.29 13.41
N GLY A 19 -14.30 3.14 12.64
CA GLY A 19 -15.52 3.81 13.08
C GLY A 19 -15.35 4.84 14.20
N LEU A 20 -16.42 5.59 14.49
CA LEU A 20 -16.51 6.49 15.64
C LEU A 20 -16.53 5.65 16.93
N LYS A 21 -15.41 5.59 17.65
CA LYS A 21 -15.39 5.17 19.06
C LYS A 21 -15.35 6.39 19.96
N LEU A 22 -16.40 6.57 20.75
CA LEU A 22 -16.43 7.53 21.84
C LEU A 22 -15.70 6.90 23.04
N TYR A 23 -14.52 7.41 23.40
CA TYR A 23 -13.87 7.01 24.64
C TYR A 23 -14.38 7.92 25.77
N ILE A 24 -15.27 7.37 26.62
CA ILE A 24 -15.59 7.99 27.91
C ILE A 24 -14.48 7.56 28.88
N ILE A 25 -13.52 8.45 29.13
CA ILE A 25 -12.56 8.25 30.22
C ILE A 25 -13.23 8.74 31.50
N ASN A 26 -13.93 7.84 32.18
CA ASN A 26 -14.08 7.92 33.63
C ASN A 26 -14.30 6.52 34.20
N LYS A 27 -13.27 5.96 34.83
CA LYS A 27 -13.43 4.89 35.82
C LYS A 27 -14.01 5.53 37.10
N ARG A 28 -15.33 5.63 37.18
CA ARG A 28 -16.05 5.42 38.44
C ARG A 28 -17.31 4.61 38.09
N LYS A 29 -17.44 3.45 38.74
CA LYS A 29 -18.71 2.73 38.83
C LYS A 29 -19.70 3.71 39.43
N ASP A 30 -20.74 4.05 38.68
CA ASP A 30 -22.13 3.97 39.13
C ASP A 30 -23.05 4.10 37.90
N THR A 31 -24.08 3.27 37.93
CA THR A 31 -25.17 3.07 36.97
C THR A 31 -25.86 4.38 36.59
N TYR A 32 -26.31 4.50 35.34
CA TYR A 32 -27.74 4.60 34.97
C TYR A 32 -27.86 4.56 33.44
N GLU A 33 -28.69 3.63 32.94
CA GLU A 33 -29.19 3.67 31.56
C GLU A 33 -29.81 5.05 31.30
N ASN A 34 -29.38 5.77 30.28
CA ASN A 34 -30.19 6.85 29.72
C ASN A 34 -29.89 7.07 28.23
N LYS A 35 -31.00 7.16 27.49
CA LYS A 35 -31.13 7.44 26.06
C LYS A 35 -30.17 8.53 25.57
N ILE A 36 -29.59 8.29 24.39
CA ILE A 36 -28.95 9.32 23.59
C ILE A 36 -30.07 10.16 22.95
N GLU A 37 -30.36 11.34 23.51
CA GLU A 37 -31.09 12.40 22.82
C GLU A 37 -30.10 13.30 22.08
N ILE A 38 -30.28 13.43 20.77
CA ILE A 38 -29.56 14.39 19.93
C ILE A 38 -30.46 15.60 19.79
N ILE A 39 -30.17 16.67 20.52
CA ILE A 39 -30.85 17.96 20.36
C ILE A 39 -30.17 18.72 19.21
N GLY A 40 -30.87 18.84 18.09
CA GLY A 40 -30.51 19.77 17.01
C GLY A 40 -31.15 21.14 17.26
N GLU A 41 -30.42 22.22 16.95
CA GLU A 41 -31.00 23.55 16.89
C GLU A 41 -32.16 23.59 15.87
N LYS A 42 -33.24 24.27 16.25
CA LYS A 42 -34.43 24.48 15.41
C LYS A 42 -34.02 24.97 14.02
N ASN A 43 -34.43 24.22 13.00
CA ASN A 43 -34.42 24.56 11.56
C ASN A 43 -33.27 24.06 10.68
N ASN A 44 -32.57 23.00 11.07
CA ASN A 44 -31.94 22.15 10.04
C ASN A 44 -32.61 20.78 10.04
N ILE A 45 -33.38 20.53 8.97
CA ILE A 45 -33.77 19.17 8.56
C ILE A 45 -32.46 18.42 8.35
N PHE A 46 -32.01 17.70 9.37
CA PHE A 46 -30.85 16.83 9.30
C PHE A 46 -31.22 15.68 8.37
N ASN A 47 -30.78 15.79 7.12
CA ASN A 47 -30.92 14.73 6.15
C ASN A 47 -30.13 13.52 6.69
N GLN A 48 -30.85 12.46 7.04
CA GLN A 48 -30.30 11.21 7.59
C GLN A 48 -29.28 10.55 6.63
N ASP A 49 -29.21 11.03 5.40
CA ASP A 49 -28.24 10.68 4.38
C ASP A 49 -26.80 11.16 4.65
N LEU A 50 -26.58 12.19 5.49
CA LEU A 50 -25.24 12.74 5.75
C LEU A 50 -24.42 11.96 6.80
N ILE A 51 -25.05 11.06 7.55
CA ILE A 51 -24.36 10.15 8.50
C ILE A 51 -23.95 8.82 7.82
N ASN A 52 -24.14 8.70 6.50
CA ASN A 52 -23.46 7.69 5.67
C ASN A 52 -22.01 8.11 5.31
N LEU A 53 -21.22 8.56 6.29
CA LEU A 53 -19.79 8.78 6.11
C LEU A 53 -19.07 7.42 6.00
N ASN A 54 -19.10 6.86 4.79
CA ASN A 54 -18.11 5.96 4.18
C ASN A 54 -17.53 4.83 5.04
N ILE A 55 -18.35 4.09 5.80
CA ILE A 55 -18.12 2.64 5.92
C ILE A 55 -18.43 2.09 4.53
N MET A 56 -17.45 2.16 3.63
CA MET A 56 -17.69 1.86 2.24
C MET A 56 -18.16 0.41 2.12
N LYS A 57 -19.43 0.23 1.74
CA LYS A 57 -20.15 -1.05 1.68
C LYS A 57 -19.46 -2.11 0.81
N PHE A 58 -18.33 -1.84 0.17
CA PHE A 58 -17.63 -2.81 -0.66
C PHE A 58 -16.59 -3.67 0.09
N ASN A 59 -16.29 -3.42 1.37
CA ASN A 59 -15.31 -4.23 2.13
C ASN A 59 -15.96 -5.43 2.82
N ILE A 60 -17.28 -5.42 2.95
CA ILE A 60 -18.02 -6.46 3.68
C ILE A 60 -18.00 -7.76 2.84
N PRO A 61 -17.57 -8.89 3.43
CA PRO A 61 -17.72 -10.20 2.80
C PRO A 61 -19.21 -10.50 2.60
N ASN A 62 -19.58 -11.23 1.54
CA ASN A 62 -20.97 -11.60 1.21
C ASN A 62 -21.91 -10.47 0.73
N ILE A 63 -21.35 -9.44 0.08
CA ILE A 63 -22.14 -8.48 -0.70
C ILE A 63 -22.11 -8.82 -2.19
N ARG A 64 -23.29 -8.77 -2.81
CA ARG A 64 -23.46 -8.94 -4.27
C ARG A 64 -22.63 -7.91 -5.04
N ALA A 65 -22.09 -8.34 -6.17
CA ALA A 65 -21.13 -7.56 -6.97
C ALA A 65 -21.69 -6.25 -7.56
N ASP A 66 -23.01 -6.16 -7.71
CA ASP A 66 -23.74 -4.98 -8.18
C ASP A 66 -23.86 -3.88 -7.13
N LYS A 67 -24.00 -4.29 -5.85
CA LYS A 67 -23.97 -3.39 -4.69
C LYS A 67 -22.53 -3.07 -4.24
N ARG A 68 -21.53 -3.77 -4.80
CA ARG A 68 -20.10 -3.57 -4.54
C ARG A 68 -19.52 -2.50 -5.46
N ILE A 69 -19.68 -1.24 -5.07
CA ILE A 69 -19.08 -0.09 -5.76
C ILE A 69 -17.76 0.24 -5.06
N GLY A 70 -16.65 -0.09 -5.71
CA GLY A 70 -15.31 0.24 -5.21
C GLY A 70 -14.94 1.70 -5.54
N PRO A 71 -13.98 2.29 -4.82
CA PRO A 71 -13.48 3.63 -5.13
C PRO A 71 -12.71 3.67 -6.45
N HIS A 72 -12.24 2.50 -6.94
CA HIS A 72 -11.51 2.28 -8.19
C HIS A 72 -10.55 3.42 -8.55
N ASN A 73 -9.76 3.86 -7.56
CA ASN A 73 -8.83 4.96 -7.77
C ASN A 73 -7.78 4.59 -8.83
N LYS A 74 -7.03 5.60 -9.28
CA LYS A 74 -6.03 5.43 -10.36
C LYS A 74 -5.00 4.36 -10.04
N GLU A 75 -4.60 4.21 -8.77
CA GLU A 75 -3.62 3.21 -8.34
C GLU A 75 -4.16 1.79 -8.45
N ILE A 76 -5.38 1.55 -7.93
CA ILE A 76 -6.06 0.26 -8.00
C ILE A 76 -6.24 -0.16 -9.47
N ILE A 77 -6.71 0.76 -10.32
CA ILE A 77 -6.84 0.50 -11.75
C ILE A 77 -5.47 0.14 -12.34
N SER A 78 -4.42 0.92 -12.03
CA SER A 78 -3.07 0.67 -12.54
C SER A 78 -2.54 -0.71 -12.15
N VAL A 79 -2.71 -1.11 -10.88
CA VAL A 79 -2.30 -2.43 -10.40
C VAL A 79 -3.08 -3.53 -11.12
N ILE A 80 -4.40 -3.39 -11.30
CA ILE A 80 -5.21 -4.36 -12.04
C ILE A 80 -4.78 -4.45 -13.50
N ILE A 81 -4.58 -3.33 -14.20
CA ILE A 81 -4.14 -3.31 -15.60
C ILE A 81 -2.78 -4.02 -15.74
N GLY A 82 -1.78 -3.65 -14.93
CA GLY A 82 -0.47 -4.28 -14.96
C GLY A 82 -0.52 -5.78 -14.65
N SER A 83 -1.35 -6.16 -13.68
CA SER A 83 -1.55 -7.57 -13.31
C SER A 83 -2.16 -8.37 -14.46
N LEU A 84 -3.17 -7.80 -15.12
CA LEU A 84 -3.83 -8.41 -16.27
C LEU A 84 -2.97 -8.41 -17.52
N LEU A 85 -1.94 -7.57 -17.67
CA LEU A 85 -0.97 -7.74 -18.76
C LEU A 85 -0.03 -8.93 -18.50
N GLY A 86 0.27 -9.20 -17.23
CA GLY A 86 1.09 -10.31 -16.79
C GLY A 86 0.32 -11.61 -16.50
N ASP A 87 0.62 -12.16 -15.33
CA ASP A 87 0.24 -13.51 -14.91
C ASP A 87 -1.20 -13.60 -14.34
N ALA A 88 -1.82 -12.49 -13.96
CA ALA A 88 -3.18 -12.50 -13.43
C ALA A 88 -4.22 -12.64 -14.54
N TYR A 89 -5.43 -13.05 -14.17
CA TYR A 89 -6.55 -13.14 -15.09
C TYR A 89 -7.87 -12.70 -14.46
N GLY A 90 -8.73 -12.13 -15.30
CA GLY A 90 -10.09 -11.73 -14.95
C GLY A 90 -11.05 -12.90 -15.07
N ASN A 91 -11.48 -13.46 -13.94
CA ASN A 91 -12.54 -14.46 -13.91
C ASN A 91 -13.91 -13.77 -13.92
N ARG A 92 -14.60 -13.84 -15.05
CA ARG A 92 -15.97 -13.30 -15.18
C ARG A 92 -16.96 -14.22 -14.49
N LYS A 93 -17.71 -13.68 -13.54
CA LYS A 93 -18.87 -14.33 -12.94
C LYS A 93 -20.11 -13.79 -13.65
N SER A 94 -20.78 -14.65 -14.43
CA SER A 94 -21.91 -14.30 -15.29
C SER A 94 -22.93 -13.43 -14.53
N ILE A 95 -23.35 -12.32 -15.15
CA ILE A 95 -24.29 -11.31 -14.61
C ILE A 95 -23.75 -10.50 -13.41
N GLU A 96 -22.84 -11.04 -12.61
CA GLU A 96 -22.38 -10.41 -11.38
C GLU A 96 -21.23 -9.40 -11.59
N GLY A 97 -20.17 -9.79 -12.30
CA GLY A 97 -19.01 -8.91 -12.47
C GLY A 97 -17.72 -9.65 -12.82
N ILE A 98 -16.58 -9.00 -12.56
CA ILE A 98 -15.24 -9.59 -12.71
C ILE A 98 -14.58 -9.75 -11.33
N ARG A 99 -13.90 -10.88 -11.16
CA ARG A 99 -12.98 -11.17 -10.06
C ARG A 99 -11.57 -11.29 -10.63
N ILE A 100 -10.60 -10.58 -10.05
CA ILE A 100 -9.20 -10.75 -10.46
C ILE A 100 -8.58 -11.88 -9.64
N VAL A 101 -7.95 -12.81 -10.33
CA VAL A 101 -7.33 -14.00 -9.74
C VAL A 101 -5.82 -13.87 -9.83
N TYR A 102 -5.16 -13.99 -8.68
CA TYR A 102 -3.72 -13.87 -8.53
C TYR A 102 -3.12 -15.21 -8.13
N LYS A 103 -2.12 -15.68 -8.86
CA LYS A 103 -1.38 -16.91 -8.56
C LYS A 103 0.11 -16.70 -8.79
N GLN A 104 0.95 -17.16 -7.88
CA GLN A 104 2.40 -17.20 -8.06
C GLN A 104 3.01 -18.44 -7.44
N GLY A 105 4.09 -18.92 -8.04
CA GLY A 105 4.95 -19.95 -7.45
C GLY A 105 5.69 -19.44 -6.22
N ILE A 106 6.17 -20.36 -5.39
CA ILE A 106 6.82 -20.05 -4.11
C ILE A 106 8.01 -19.07 -4.22
N LYS A 107 8.71 -19.06 -5.35
CA LYS A 107 9.84 -18.15 -5.62
C LYS A 107 9.47 -16.67 -5.55
N ASN A 108 8.24 -16.32 -5.95
CA ASN A 108 7.74 -14.94 -5.96
C ASN A 108 6.64 -14.75 -4.90
N LYS A 109 6.68 -15.51 -3.80
CA LYS A 109 5.68 -15.45 -2.72
C LYS A 109 5.53 -14.03 -2.18
N GLU A 110 6.64 -13.34 -1.92
CA GLU A 110 6.64 -11.99 -1.33
C GLU A 110 5.88 -10.99 -2.20
N TYR A 111 6.07 -11.04 -3.53
CA TYR A 111 5.32 -10.21 -4.46
C TYR A 111 3.82 -10.47 -4.41
N LEU A 112 3.41 -11.74 -4.35
CA LEU A 112 1.98 -12.09 -4.22
C LEU A 112 1.39 -11.61 -2.89
N PHE A 113 2.15 -11.75 -1.79
CA PHE A 113 1.71 -11.30 -0.46
C PHE A 113 1.61 -9.77 -0.40
N TRP A 114 2.53 -9.05 -1.05
CA TRP A 114 2.44 -7.60 -1.20
C TRP A 114 1.19 -7.18 -2.00
N LEU A 115 0.89 -7.86 -3.11
CA LEU A 115 -0.35 -7.63 -3.86
C LEU A 115 -1.59 -7.88 -3.01
N TYR A 116 -1.60 -8.97 -2.23
CA TYR A 116 -2.67 -9.27 -1.29
C TYR A 116 -2.84 -8.15 -0.27
N GLU A 117 -1.77 -7.70 0.37
CA GLU A 117 -1.80 -6.65 1.37
C GLU A 117 -2.31 -5.32 0.77
N PHE A 118 -1.84 -4.98 -0.44
CA PHE A 118 -2.34 -3.84 -1.19
C PHE A 118 -3.86 -3.91 -1.38
N PHE A 119 -4.39 -5.01 -1.91
CA PHE A 119 -5.83 -5.14 -2.14
C PHE A 119 -6.63 -5.26 -0.84
N TYR A 120 -6.08 -5.89 0.19
CA TYR A 120 -6.73 -6.03 1.49
C TYR A 120 -6.91 -4.67 2.17
N LYS A 121 -5.85 -3.86 2.23
CA LYS A 121 -5.88 -2.49 2.78
C LYS A 121 -6.89 -1.61 2.04
N GLN A 122 -7.01 -1.81 0.72
CA GLN A 122 -7.97 -1.09 -0.10
C GLN A 122 -9.39 -1.68 -0.07
N GLY A 123 -9.61 -2.81 0.61
CA GLY A 123 -10.93 -3.42 0.77
C GLY A 123 -11.41 -4.33 -0.38
N TYR A 124 -10.49 -4.80 -1.22
CA TYR A 124 -10.79 -5.59 -2.43
C TYR A 124 -10.74 -7.10 -2.21
N CYS A 125 -10.31 -7.59 -1.05
CA CYS A 125 -10.33 -9.01 -0.72
C CYS A 125 -10.62 -9.24 0.76
N THR A 126 -10.85 -10.50 1.13
CA THR A 126 -11.03 -10.89 2.53
C THR A 126 -9.71 -10.74 3.30
N ASN A 127 -9.80 -10.78 4.64
CA ASN A 127 -8.66 -10.86 5.55
C ASN A 127 -8.00 -12.27 5.59
N LEU A 128 -8.41 -13.18 4.69
CA LEU A 128 -7.82 -14.50 4.60
C LEU A 128 -6.52 -14.40 3.80
N LEU A 129 -5.42 -14.82 4.44
CA LEU A 129 -4.11 -14.86 3.80
C LEU A 129 -4.13 -15.70 2.51
N PRO A 130 -3.25 -15.40 1.53
CA PRO A 130 -3.15 -16.17 0.30
C PRO A 130 -3.01 -17.67 0.55
N ARG A 131 -3.88 -18.45 -0.09
CA ARG A 131 -3.98 -19.90 0.07
C ARG A 131 -2.81 -20.59 -0.63
N LYS A 132 -2.14 -21.51 0.06
CA LYS A 132 -1.13 -22.39 -0.55
C LYS A 132 -1.81 -23.43 -1.46
N TYR A 133 -1.28 -23.64 -2.66
CA TYR A 133 -1.69 -24.71 -3.56
C TYR A 133 -0.51 -25.57 -4.00
N THR A 134 -0.81 -26.82 -4.38
CA THR A 134 0.17 -27.77 -4.94
C THR A 134 -0.26 -28.13 -6.36
N ARG A 135 0.67 -28.03 -7.32
CA ARG A 135 0.49 -28.47 -8.71
C ARG A 135 1.42 -29.65 -8.96
N LYS A 136 0.84 -30.78 -9.36
CA LYS A 136 1.59 -31.98 -9.76
C LYS A 136 1.74 -31.98 -11.28
N LEU A 137 2.96 -32.13 -11.77
CA LEU A 137 3.27 -32.27 -13.19
C LEU A 137 3.92 -33.62 -13.43
N LYS A 138 3.34 -34.42 -14.33
CA LYS A 138 3.89 -35.70 -14.78
C LYS A 138 4.93 -35.44 -15.86
N LYS A 139 6.13 -35.99 -15.71
CA LYS A 139 7.18 -35.98 -16.73
C LYS A 139 7.74 -37.41 -16.85
N GLY A 140 7.18 -38.19 -17.78
CA GLY A 140 7.37 -39.65 -17.80
C GLY A 140 6.69 -40.28 -16.58
N ASP A 141 7.37 -41.20 -15.89
CA ASP A 141 6.85 -41.86 -14.68
C ASP A 141 7.07 -41.07 -13.39
N GLN A 142 7.85 -39.98 -13.44
CA GLN A 142 8.11 -39.15 -12.28
C GLN A 142 7.04 -38.05 -12.12
N ILE A 143 6.52 -37.93 -10.89
CA ILE A 143 5.62 -36.85 -10.49
C ILE A 143 6.46 -35.78 -9.80
N LYS A 144 6.51 -34.57 -10.39
CA LYS A 144 7.16 -33.42 -9.77
C LYS A 144 6.11 -32.46 -9.20
N GLU A 145 6.25 -32.14 -7.92
CA GLU A 145 5.36 -31.22 -7.22
C GLU A 145 5.90 -29.79 -7.24
N TYR A 146 5.00 -28.83 -7.47
CA TYR A 146 5.28 -27.41 -7.44
C TYR A 146 4.33 -26.72 -6.47
N PHE A 147 4.89 -25.90 -5.58
CA PHE A 147 4.13 -25.14 -4.61
C PHE A 147 3.94 -23.70 -5.06
N GLY A 148 2.76 -23.15 -4.78
CA GLY A 148 2.46 -21.75 -5.01
C GLY A 148 1.42 -21.24 -4.03
N TYR A 149 1.08 -19.97 -4.19
CA TYR A 149 0.06 -19.29 -3.41
C TYR A 149 -0.90 -18.57 -4.34
N GLU A 150 -2.15 -18.43 -3.91
CA GLU A 150 -3.18 -17.71 -4.66
C GLU A 150 -4.11 -16.93 -3.73
N PHE A 151 -4.64 -15.83 -4.25
CA PHE A 151 -5.75 -15.12 -3.63
C PHE A 151 -6.63 -14.51 -4.73
N ASN A 152 -7.82 -14.08 -4.34
CA ASN A 152 -8.79 -13.49 -5.25
C ASN A 152 -9.27 -12.17 -4.69
N THR A 153 -9.57 -11.22 -5.57
CA THR A 153 -10.39 -10.08 -5.19
C THR A 153 -11.85 -10.51 -5.01
N PHE A 154 -12.66 -9.66 -4.39
CA PHE A 154 -14.10 -9.71 -4.53
C PHE A 154 -14.50 -9.53 -5.99
N THR A 155 -15.74 -9.91 -6.30
CA THR A 155 -16.33 -9.68 -7.62
C THR A 155 -16.89 -8.26 -7.68
N PHE A 156 -16.49 -7.48 -8.68
CA PHE A 156 -16.97 -6.11 -8.88
C PHE A 156 -17.67 -5.98 -10.24
N ARG A 157 -18.93 -5.53 -10.24
CA ARG A 157 -19.65 -5.20 -11.49
C ARG A 157 -19.06 -3.94 -12.14
N SER A 158 -18.65 -2.99 -11.31
CA SER A 158 -18.04 -1.71 -11.68
C SER A 158 -16.70 -1.85 -12.43
N LEU A 159 -16.06 -3.02 -12.39
CA LEU A 159 -14.83 -3.33 -13.15
C LEU A 159 -15.09 -4.06 -14.48
N ASN A 160 -16.35 -4.28 -14.87
CA ASN A 160 -16.68 -4.97 -16.12
C ASN A 160 -16.08 -4.30 -17.37
N TRP A 161 -15.88 -2.98 -17.34
CA TRP A 161 -15.23 -2.27 -18.44
C TRP A 161 -13.77 -2.71 -18.63
N ILE A 162 -13.02 -3.00 -17.55
CA ILE A 162 -11.66 -3.56 -17.63
C ILE A 162 -11.71 -4.94 -18.31
N HIS A 163 -12.65 -5.80 -17.91
CA HIS A 163 -12.83 -7.10 -18.57
C HIS A 163 -13.08 -6.93 -20.07
N LYS A 164 -13.91 -5.98 -20.49
CA LYS A 164 -14.20 -5.71 -21.91
C LYS A 164 -12.98 -5.19 -22.68
N MET A 165 -12.00 -4.58 -22.00
CA MET A 165 -10.74 -4.15 -22.61
C MET A 165 -9.77 -5.31 -22.84
N PHE A 166 -9.79 -6.32 -21.97
CA PHE A 166 -8.88 -7.45 -22.02
C PHE A 166 -9.45 -8.74 -22.61
N TYR A 167 -10.77 -8.87 -22.79
CA TYR A 167 -11.38 -10.14 -23.19
C TYR A 167 -12.53 -9.97 -24.18
N LYS A 168 -12.52 -10.79 -25.25
CA LYS A 168 -13.62 -10.96 -26.20
C LYS A 168 -13.88 -12.45 -26.39
N LYS A 169 -15.11 -12.90 -26.11
CA LYS A 169 -15.51 -14.32 -26.18
C LYS A 169 -14.55 -15.28 -25.42
N GLY A 170 -14.09 -14.88 -24.24
CA GLY A 170 -13.18 -15.67 -23.40
C GLY A 170 -11.70 -15.65 -23.82
N VAL A 171 -11.38 -15.08 -24.99
CA VAL A 171 -10.01 -14.93 -25.47
C VAL A 171 -9.46 -13.57 -25.04
N LYS A 172 -8.19 -13.54 -24.61
CA LYS A 172 -7.50 -12.31 -24.21
C LYS A 172 -7.21 -11.45 -25.43
N VAL A 173 -7.58 -10.17 -25.36
CA VAL A 173 -7.46 -9.18 -26.42
C VAL A 173 -6.92 -7.87 -25.86
N LEU A 174 -6.45 -6.96 -26.72
CA LEU A 174 -6.04 -5.62 -26.30
C LEU A 174 -6.78 -4.54 -27.08
N LYS A 175 -7.41 -3.63 -26.32
CA LYS A 175 -8.11 -2.45 -26.83
C LYS A 175 -7.25 -1.20 -26.63
N MET A 176 -7.15 -0.32 -27.63
CA MET A 176 -6.31 0.88 -27.57
C MET A 176 -6.78 1.88 -26.52
N GLU A 177 -8.07 1.89 -26.18
CA GLU A 177 -8.64 2.73 -25.12
C GLU A 177 -8.06 2.41 -23.73
N LEU A 178 -7.37 1.27 -23.59
CA LEU A 178 -6.61 0.92 -22.39
C LEU A 178 -5.41 1.86 -22.18
N GLU A 179 -4.89 2.45 -23.26
CA GLU A 179 -3.66 3.25 -23.27
C GLU A 179 -3.67 4.30 -22.16
N LYS A 180 -4.76 5.06 -21.98
CA LYS A 180 -4.88 6.07 -20.90
C LYS A 180 -4.66 5.53 -19.49
N TYR A 181 -4.98 4.27 -19.23
CA TYR A 181 -4.83 3.62 -17.92
C TYR A 181 -3.48 2.91 -17.74
N PHE A 182 -2.66 2.84 -18.78
CA PHE A 182 -1.34 2.22 -18.72
C PHE A 182 -0.31 3.19 -18.13
N SER A 183 -0.19 3.17 -16.81
CA SER A 183 0.67 4.07 -16.02
C SER A 183 2.07 3.47 -15.73
N PRO A 184 3.03 4.26 -15.23
CA PRO A 184 4.31 3.74 -14.74
C PRO A 184 4.16 2.62 -13.70
N LEU A 185 3.16 2.74 -12.81
CA LEU A 185 2.82 1.71 -11.83
C LEU A 185 2.32 0.43 -12.51
N ALA A 186 1.44 0.55 -13.52
CA ALA A 186 0.96 -0.62 -14.27
C ALA A 186 2.11 -1.33 -15.00
N LEU A 187 3.04 -0.59 -15.58
CA LEU A 187 4.24 -1.14 -16.21
C LEU A 187 5.14 -1.84 -15.18
N ALA A 188 5.37 -1.23 -14.01
CA ALA A 188 6.15 -1.83 -12.93
C ALA A 188 5.54 -3.16 -12.44
N ILE A 189 4.22 -3.22 -12.26
CA ILE A 189 3.49 -4.43 -11.88
C ILE A 189 3.66 -5.52 -12.94
N TRP A 190 3.58 -5.15 -14.22
CA TRP A 190 3.80 -6.10 -15.30
C TRP A 190 5.24 -6.63 -15.28
N CYS A 191 6.25 -5.76 -15.13
CA CYS A 191 7.65 -6.17 -14.96
C CYS A 191 7.85 -7.12 -13.76
N MET A 192 7.25 -6.82 -12.60
CA MET A 192 7.32 -7.71 -11.44
C MET A 192 6.62 -9.03 -11.66
N SER A 193 5.54 -9.08 -12.43
CA SER A 193 4.83 -10.33 -12.70
C SER A 193 5.64 -11.26 -13.60
N SER A 194 6.02 -10.81 -14.80
CA SER A 194 6.53 -11.69 -15.86
C SER A 194 7.91 -11.32 -16.41
N GLY A 195 8.54 -10.27 -15.89
CA GLY A 195 9.81 -9.77 -16.39
C GLY A 195 11.00 -10.71 -16.18
N LYS A 196 11.86 -10.78 -17.19
CA LYS A 196 13.11 -11.54 -17.18
C LYS A 196 14.21 -10.71 -17.81
N HIS A 197 15.30 -10.51 -17.09
CA HIS A 197 16.49 -9.89 -17.63
C HIS A 197 17.39 -10.96 -18.28
N ILE A 198 17.70 -10.80 -19.56
CA ILE A 198 18.48 -11.75 -20.35
C ILE A 198 19.47 -10.96 -21.21
N ASN A 199 20.77 -11.18 -21.08
CA ASN A 199 21.82 -10.58 -21.93
C ASN A 199 21.70 -9.05 -22.12
N GLY A 200 21.27 -8.30 -21.10
CA GLY A 200 21.12 -6.84 -21.17
C GLY A 200 19.77 -6.35 -21.72
N ARG A 201 18.89 -7.24 -22.17
CA ARG A 201 17.51 -6.92 -22.58
C ARG A 201 16.52 -7.40 -21.52
N ILE A 202 15.30 -6.87 -21.54
CA ILE A 202 14.21 -7.31 -20.66
C ILE A 202 13.11 -7.93 -21.50
N GLU A 203 12.76 -9.17 -21.17
CA GLU A 203 11.68 -9.92 -21.80
C GLU A 203 10.46 -9.94 -20.88
N LEU A 204 9.32 -9.44 -21.36
CA LEU A 204 8.03 -9.45 -20.67
C LEU A 204 7.10 -10.46 -21.34
N SER A 205 6.76 -11.53 -20.61
CA SER A 205 5.75 -12.47 -21.10
C SER A 205 4.34 -11.89 -20.98
N THR A 206 3.50 -12.18 -21.97
CA THR A 206 2.09 -11.83 -22.00
C THR A 206 1.26 -13.04 -22.40
N ASN A 207 -0.02 -13.02 -22.05
CA ASN A 207 -1.00 -14.03 -22.44
C ASN A 207 -1.79 -13.64 -23.70
N LEU A 208 -1.39 -12.58 -24.39
CA LEU A 208 -1.93 -12.22 -25.70
C LEU A 208 -1.42 -13.19 -26.77
N ARG A 209 -2.30 -13.56 -27.70
CA ARG A 209 -2.04 -14.58 -28.74
C ARG A 209 -2.22 -14.07 -30.17
N ARG A 210 -2.60 -12.81 -30.36
CA ARG A 210 -2.90 -12.23 -31.67
C ARG A 210 -1.85 -11.17 -32.00
N ASP A 211 -1.27 -11.23 -33.18
CA ASP A 211 -0.25 -10.26 -33.64
C ASP A 211 -0.76 -8.82 -33.53
N GLN A 212 -2.00 -8.56 -33.98
CA GLN A 212 -2.65 -7.26 -33.88
C GLN A 212 -2.72 -6.70 -32.43
N ASP A 213 -2.83 -7.55 -31.41
CA ASP A 213 -2.83 -7.09 -30.02
C ASP A 213 -1.42 -6.81 -29.52
N MET A 214 -0.42 -7.53 -30.03
CA MET A 214 0.99 -7.31 -29.72
C MET A 214 1.49 -6.00 -30.33
N GLU A 215 1.12 -5.70 -31.57
CA GLU A 215 1.44 -4.42 -32.24
C GLU A 215 0.86 -3.23 -31.47
N LYS A 216 -0.41 -3.33 -31.04
CA LYS A 216 -1.03 -2.33 -30.16
C LYS A 216 -0.26 -2.16 -28.85
N LEU A 217 0.22 -3.26 -28.26
CA LEU A 217 0.97 -3.21 -27.02
C LEU A 217 2.32 -2.50 -27.17
N ILE A 218 3.06 -2.79 -28.25
CA ILE A 218 4.30 -2.04 -28.58
C ILE A 218 3.96 -0.57 -28.76
N LYS A 219 2.94 -0.24 -29.56
CA LYS A 219 2.54 1.15 -29.80
C LYS A 219 2.23 1.88 -28.49
N MET A 220 1.49 1.24 -27.58
CA MET A 220 1.22 1.78 -26.25
C MET A 220 2.49 2.00 -25.42
N LEU A 221 3.45 1.07 -25.45
CA LEU A 221 4.74 1.21 -24.75
C LEU A 221 5.56 2.37 -25.29
N ASN A 222 5.61 2.52 -26.61
CA ASN A 222 6.31 3.60 -27.27
C ASN A 222 5.64 4.96 -26.98
N ASN A 223 4.35 5.09 -27.24
CA ASN A 223 3.60 6.33 -27.02
C ASN A 223 3.66 6.83 -25.56
N ARG A 224 3.54 5.91 -24.58
CA ARG A 224 3.41 6.28 -23.16
C ARG A 224 4.75 6.48 -22.46
N PHE A 225 5.79 5.76 -22.91
CA PHE A 225 7.03 5.64 -22.16
C PHE A 225 8.29 5.84 -23.00
N GLY A 226 8.16 6.02 -24.32
CA GLY A 226 9.30 6.15 -25.23
C GLY A 226 10.15 4.88 -25.33
N LEU A 227 9.59 3.72 -24.98
CA LEU A 227 10.34 2.46 -24.97
C LEU A 227 10.40 1.87 -26.38
N ASN A 228 11.62 1.53 -26.82
CA ASN A 228 11.82 0.75 -28.03
C ASN A 228 11.71 -0.75 -27.71
N CYS A 229 10.71 -1.39 -28.31
CA CYS A 229 10.29 -2.74 -28.00
C CYS A 229 10.06 -3.56 -29.28
N ASP A 230 10.44 -4.82 -29.26
CA ASP A 230 10.20 -5.81 -30.31
C ASP A 230 9.29 -6.95 -29.82
N ILE A 231 8.78 -7.76 -30.75
CA ILE A 231 8.00 -8.98 -30.45
C ILE A 231 8.81 -10.21 -30.85
N ASN A 232 8.97 -11.13 -29.90
CA ASN A 232 9.48 -12.46 -30.17
C ASN A 232 8.36 -13.51 -30.00
N LYS A 233 8.15 -14.32 -31.04
CA LYS A 233 7.23 -15.45 -31.01
C LYS A 233 7.95 -16.69 -30.47
N GLN A 234 7.46 -17.24 -29.36
CA GLN A 234 7.96 -18.47 -28.75
C GLN A 234 7.17 -19.70 -29.21
N LYS A 235 7.64 -20.89 -28.82
CA LYS A 235 6.97 -22.17 -29.07
C LYS A 235 5.52 -22.14 -28.53
N LYS A 236 4.58 -22.72 -29.28
CA LYS A 236 3.12 -22.76 -28.97
C LYS A 236 2.37 -21.41 -29.06
N ASP A 237 2.74 -20.55 -30.01
CA ASP A 237 2.08 -19.26 -30.27
C ASP A 237 2.00 -18.33 -29.05
N LEU A 238 3.03 -18.39 -28.20
CA LEU A 238 3.19 -17.48 -27.08
C LEU A 238 4.08 -16.32 -27.50
N TYR A 239 3.68 -15.10 -27.18
CA TYR A 239 4.44 -13.90 -27.51
C TYR A 239 5.16 -13.35 -26.29
N VAL A 240 6.33 -12.77 -26.54
CA VAL A 240 7.11 -12.05 -25.54
C VAL A 240 7.46 -10.68 -26.10
N VAL A 241 7.23 -9.64 -25.30
CA VAL A 241 7.69 -8.30 -25.60
C VAL A 241 9.13 -8.18 -25.15
N VAL A 242 10.00 -7.76 -26.06
CA VAL A 242 11.42 -7.58 -25.82
C VAL A 242 11.71 -6.09 -25.74
N ILE A 243 12.12 -5.62 -24.56
CA ILE A 243 12.60 -4.26 -24.37
C ILE A 243 14.08 -4.26 -24.75
N SER A 244 14.41 -3.47 -25.76
CA SER A 244 15.76 -3.29 -26.31
C SER A 244 16.74 -2.83 -25.22
N LYS A 245 18.03 -3.15 -25.38
CA LYS A 245 19.06 -2.86 -24.37
C LYS A 245 19.17 -1.37 -24.09
N GLU A 246 19.02 -0.58 -25.15
CA GLU A 246 19.06 0.87 -25.19
C GLU A 246 17.92 1.47 -24.34
N SER A 247 16.76 0.80 -24.31
CA SER A 247 15.58 1.22 -23.55
C SER A 247 15.54 0.71 -22.11
N VAL A 248 16.42 -0.22 -21.70
CA VAL A 248 16.41 -0.78 -20.34
C VAL A 248 16.64 0.30 -19.28
N LYS A 249 17.57 1.24 -19.51
CA LYS A 249 17.85 2.31 -18.54
C LYS A 249 16.66 3.25 -18.35
N LEU A 250 15.98 3.57 -19.46
CA LEU A 250 14.75 4.36 -19.45
C LEU A 250 13.64 3.62 -18.69
N LEU A 251 13.42 2.34 -19.01
CA LEU A 251 12.46 1.49 -18.31
C LEU A 251 12.72 1.50 -16.80
N GLN A 252 13.97 1.21 -16.39
CA GLN A 252 14.36 1.20 -14.98
C GLN A 252 14.01 2.52 -14.30
N THR A 253 14.30 3.65 -14.92
CA THR A 253 13.98 4.98 -14.37
C THR A 253 12.48 5.15 -14.13
N ILE A 254 11.65 4.69 -15.07
CA ILE A 254 10.18 4.79 -14.99
C ILE A 254 9.61 3.88 -13.90
N VAL A 255 10.09 2.63 -13.81
CA VAL A 255 9.46 1.61 -12.96
C VAL A 255 10.04 1.54 -11.55
N LEU A 256 11.32 1.88 -11.36
CA LEU A 256 12.06 1.66 -10.11
C LEU A 256 11.37 2.21 -8.85
N PRO A 257 10.68 3.38 -8.87
CA PRO A 257 9.94 3.86 -7.70
C PRO A 257 8.84 2.90 -7.20
N ASN A 258 8.34 2.03 -8.09
CA ASN A 258 7.22 1.12 -7.82
C ASN A 258 7.63 -0.37 -7.79
N ILE A 259 8.92 -0.69 -7.95
CA ILE A 259 9.42 -2.07 -7.93
C ILE A 259 9.80 -2.49 -6.51
N LEU A 260 9.29 -3.65 -6.08
CA LEU A 260 9.67 -4.24 -4.81
C LEU A 260 11.16 -4.63 -4.79
N PRO A 261 11.86 -4.47 -3.64
CA PRO A 261 13.27 -4.85 -3.52
C PRO A 261 13.57 -6.28 -3.98
N THR A 262 12.68 -7.23 -3.68
CA THR A 262 12.82 -8.65 -4.01
C THR A 262 12.62 -8.93 -5.51
N MET A 263 12.04 -7.98 -6.26
CA MET A 263 11.71 -8.11 -7.67
C MET A 263 12.64 -7.30 -8.59
N LYS A 264 13.61 -6.56 -8.05
CA LYS A 264 14.59 -5.77 -8.82
C LYS A 264 15.38 -6.61 -9.83
N HIS A 265 15.64 -7.88 -9.50
CA HIS A 265 16.35 -8.80 -10.40
C HIS A 265 15.61 -9.03 -11.74
N LYS A 266 14.28 -8.86 -11.78
CA LYS A 266 13.48 -9.01 -13.02
C LYS A 266 13.74 -7.91 -14.04
N ILE A 267 14.26 -6.77 -13.60
CA ILE A 267 14.62 -5.63 -14.44
C ILE A 267 16.15 -5.45 -14.55
N GLY A 268 16.93 -6.49 -14.23
CA GLY A 268 18.38 -6.48 -14.36
C GLY A 268 19.12 -5.70 -13.28
N LEU A 269 18.44 -5.37 -12.18
CA LEU A 269 19.06 -4.77 -11.00
C LEU A 269 19.28 -5.87 -9.94
N TYR A 270 20.51 -6.36 -9.86
CA TYR A 270 20.90 -7.31 -8.82
C TYR A 270 21.40 -6.54 -7.60
N ASN A 271 21.02 -6.99 -6.40
CA ASN A 271 21.69 -6.53 -5.19
C ASN A 271 23.11 -7.10 -5.20
N ASN A 272 24.12 -6.29 -4.91
CA ASN A 272 25.55 -6.68 -4.86
C ASN A 272 25.85 -7.89 -3.95
N THR A 273 24.87 -8.41 -3.22
CA THR A 273 24.93 -9.63 -2.42
C THR A 273 25.00 -10.90 -3.27
N THR A 274 24.31 -10.98 -4.41
CA THR A 274 24.24 -12.24 -5.20
C THR A 274 25.47 -12.54 -6.05
N GLU A 275 26.33 -11.55 -6.31
CA GLU A 275 27.64 -11.79 -6.95
C GLU A 275 28.67 -12.33 -5.95
N ARG A 276 28.53 -12.01 -4.65
CA ARG A 276 29.43 -12.50 -3.59
C ARG A 276 29.25 -13.97 -3.26
N GLU A 277 28.09 -14.57 -3.56
CA GLU A 277 27.89 -16.01 -3.36
C GLU A 277 28.55 -16.86 -4.46
N LYS A 278 28.91 -16.27 -5.61
CA LYS A 278 29.63 -16.95 -6.69
C LYS A 278 31.15 -16.75 -6.66
N LEU A 279 31.65 -15.77 -5.90
CA LEU A 279 33.09 -15.61 -5.64
C LEU A 279 33.40 -15.85 -4.15
N GLY A 280 33.85 -17.08 -3.87
CA GLY A 280 34.85 -17.36 -2.85
C GLY A 280 34.50 -17.04 -1.38
N LYS A 281 34.35 -18.09 -0.58
CA LYS A 281 34.54 -18.07 0.87
C LYS A 281 35.76 -17.22 1.24
N LYS A 282 35.55 -16.04 1.82
CA LYS A 282 36.54 -15.39 2.70
C LYS A 282 35.88 -14.98 4.00
N LYS A 283 36.61 -15.29 5.08
CA LYS A 283 36.24 -15.20 6.50
C LYS A 283 35.76 -13.80 6.89
N GLY A 284 34.95 -13.81 7.95
CA GLY A 284 34.12 -12.71 8.38
C GLY A 284 34.88 -11.41 8.65
N ASN A 285 34.25 -10.33 8.22
CA ASN A 285 34.28 -9.05 8.90
C ASN A 285 32.83 -8.58 8.99
N ARG A 286 32.35 -8.35 10.21
CA ARG A 286 31.07 -7.66 10.44
C ARG A 286 31.26 -6.22 9.99
N PHE A 287 30.74 -5.88 8.82
CA PHE A 287 30.68 -4.50 8.36
C PHE A 287 29.34 -3.91 8.79
N TYR A 288 29.35 -3.04 9.80
CA TYR A 288 28.24 -2.10 10.01
C TYR A 288 28.25 -1.12 8.84
N THR A 289 27.14 -1.04 8.10
CA THR A 289 26.99 -0.08 7.01
C THR A 289 26.81 1.33 7.58
N THR A 290 27.89 2.09 7.66
CA THR A 290 27.83 3.56 7.75
C THR A 290 27.49 4.14 6.37
N LEU A 291 26.25 3.96 5.94
CA LEU A 291 25.71 4.73 4.83
C LEU A 291 25.50 6.18 5.32
N ASN A 292 26.45 7.05 5.01
CA ASN A 292 26.30 8.50 5.08
C ASN A 292 25.25 8.95 4.05
N ASN A 293 23.99 8.68 4.33
CA ASN A 293 22.87 9.27 3.61
C ASN A 293 22.50 10.57 4.37
N PRO A 294 22.60 11.76 3.75
CA PRO A 294 22.29 13.02 4.44
C PRO A 294 20.81 13.15 4.83
N ARG A 295 19.94 12.29 4.30
CA ARG A 295 18.52 12.24 4.60
C ARG A 295 18.14 10.90 5.19
N LEU A 296 17.46 10.93 6.33
CA LEU A 296 16.90 9.74 6.98
C LEU A 296 15.86 9.08 6.06
N ASN A 297 15.83 7.75 6.05
CA ASN A 297 14.82 6.99 5.31
C ASN A 297 13.45 7.19 6.01
N PRO A 298 12.38 7.58 5.30
CA PRO A 298 11.05 7.72 5.89
C PRO A 298 10.58 6.49 6.65
N TYR A 299 10.76 5.28 6.11
CA TYR A 299 10.37 4.03 6.78
C TYR A 299 11.21 3.72 8.02
N TYR A 300 12.45 4.21 8.08
CA TYR A 300 13.27 4.10 9.30
C TYR A 300 12.66 4.98 10.41
N ILE A 301 12.29 6.21 10.09
CA ILE A 301 11.66 7.12 11.07
C ILE A 301 10.30 6.58 11.52
N THR A 302 9.49 6.06 10.59
CA THR A 302 8.23 5.39 10.95
C THR A 302 8.46 4.25 11.92
N GLY A 303 9.36 3.30 11.59
CA GLY A 303 9.64 2.16 12.46
C GLY A 303 10.24 2.58 13.81
N PHE A 304 11.07 3.62 13.81
CA PHE A 304 11.64 4.18 15.04
C PHE A 304 10.56 4.84 15.91
N ALA A 305 9.64 5.60 15.32
CA ALA A 305 8.50 6.15 16.03
C ALA A 305 7.58 5.04 16.56
N ASP A 306 7.36 3.99 15.78
CA ASP A 306 6.55 2.84 16.17
C ASP A 306 7.11 2.14 17.43
N GLY A 307 8.44 2.10 17.58
CA GLY A 307 9.11 1.60 18.79
C GLY A 307 9.16 2.62 19.93
N GLU A 308 9.75 3.80 19.69
CA GLU A 308 10.27 4.71 20.73
C GLU A 308 9.38 5.95 21.00
N SER A 309 8.40 6.23 20.14
CA SER A 309 7.56 7.42 20.32
C SER A 309 6.35 7.22 21.24
N ASN A 310 5.73 8.30 21.68
CA ASN A 310 4.40 8.29 22.29
C ASN A 310 3.52 9.41 21.74
N PHE A 311 2.22 9.16 21.74
CA PHE A 311 1.18 10.17 21.60
C PHE A 311 0.54 10.41 22.95
N THR A 312 0.38 11.66 23.36
CA THR A 312 -0.18 12.00 24.68
C THR A 312 -1.00 13.27 24.59
N ILE A 313 -2.14 13.29 25.27
CA ILE A 313 -2.94 14.50 25.47
C ILE A 313 -2.61 15.06 26.85
N ILE A 314 -2.03 16.26 26.88
CA ILE A 314 -1.65 16.95 28.10
C ILE A 314 -2.80 17.90 28.49
N ILE A 315 -3.41 17.68 29.66
CA ILE A 315 -4.46 18.54 30.21
C ILE A 315 -3.88 19.28 31.42
N THR A 316 -3.84 20.61 31.35
CA THR A 316 -3.28 21.48 32.40
C THR A 316 -4.27 22.55 32.81
N LYS A 317 -4.32 22.89 34.11
CA LYS A 317 -5.14 24.01 34.59
C LYS A 317 -4.59 25.31 34.01
N ASN A 318 -5.47 26.13 33.45
CA ASN A 318 -5.14 27.44 32.93
C ASN A 318 -6.26 28.43 33.23
N LYS A 319 -6.03 29.27 34.24
CA LYS A 319 -6.99 30.27 34.74
C LYS A 319 -7.31 31.36 33.72
N SER A 320 -6.49 31.55 32.69
CA SER A 320 -6.73 32.53 31.62
C SER A 320 -7.77 32.06 30.58
N LEU A 321 -8.07 30.77 30.54
CA LEU A 321 -9.05 30.20 29.61
C LEU A 321 -10.43 30.13 30.28
N LYS A 322 -11.49 30.45 29.54
CA LYS A 322 -12.88 30.39 30.04
C LYS A 322 -13.27 29.03 30.63
N VAL A 323 -12.72 27.95 30.08
CA VAL A 323 -12.96 26.55 30.53
C VAL A 323 -12.07 26.18 31.72
N GLY A 324 -11.06 26.98 32.07
CA GLY A 324 -10.15 26.74 33.19
C GLY A 324 -9.06 25.68 32.92
N TYR A 325 -9.07 25.05 31.74
CA TYR A 325 -8.12 24.00 31.35
C TYR A 325 -7.60 24.23 29.93
N ARG A 326 -6.31 23.94 29.71
CA ARG A 326 -5.66 23.82 28.41
C ARG A 326 -5.49 22.34 28.07
N VAL A 327 -5.95 21.95 26.89
CA VAL A 327 -5.74 20.62 26.31
C VAL A 327 -4.72 20.75 25.18
N GLN A 328 -3.67 19.93 25.20
CA GLN A 328 -2.58 20.01 24.24
C GLN A 328 -2.17 18.60 23.79
N PRO A 329 -2.41 18.21 22.53
CA PRO A 329 -1.84 16.99 21.98
C PRO A 329 -0.31 17.12 21.87
N SER A 330 0.39 16.01 22.06
CA SER A 330 1.85 15.97 22.09
C SER A 330 2.33 14.66 21.47
N PHE A 331 3.25 14.76 20.52
CA PHE A 331 4.06 13.65 20.01
C PHE A 331 5.45 13.75 20.60
N GLN A 332 5.96 12.67 21.18
CA GLN A 332 7.27 12.68 21.85
C GLN A 332 8.12 11.47 21.50
N ILE A 333 9.43 11.66 21.41
CA ILE A 333 10.44 10.58 21.36
C ILE A 333 11.45 10.85 22.47
N ASN A 334 11.59 9.92 23.40
CA ASN A 334 12.48 10.04 24.55
C ASN A 334 13.64 9.05 24.40
N LEU A 335 14.88 9.54 24.43
CA LEU A 335 16.08 8.72 24.32
C LEU A 335 17.11 9.11 25.38
N HIS A 336 18.14 8.28 25.55
CA HIS A 336 19.32 8.66 26.35
C HIS A 336 20.08 9.80 25.65
N LYS A 337 20.67 10.70 26.45
CA LYS A 337 21.48 11.83 25.97
C LYS A 337 22.58 11.47 24.96
N LYS A 338 23.12 10.23 24.98
CA LYS A 338 24.11 9.74 24.02
C LYS A 338 23.59 9.75 22.57
N ASP A 339 22.27 9.65 22.40
CA ASP A 339 21.61 9.56 21.10
C ASP A 339 21.01 10.90 20.64
N ILE A 340 21.39 12.03 21.25
CA ILE A 340 20.89 13.36 20.87
C ILE A 340 21.10 13.71 19.40
N ASN A 341 22.20 13.22 18.80
CA ASN A 341 22.48 13.39 17.37
C ASN A 341 21.42 12.73 16.48
N LEU A 342 20.82 11.63 16.93
CA LEU A 342 19.71 10.99 16.22
C LEU A 342 18.45 11.87 16.29
N LEU A 343 18.11 12.42 17.47
CA LEU A 343 16.99 13.36 17.60
C LEU A 343 17.18 14.61 16.75
N ASN A 344 18.39 15.15 16.65
CA ASN A 344 18.68 16.28 15.77
C ASN A 344 18.45 15.95 14.28
N LYS A 345 18.78 14.73 13.85
CA LYS A 345 18.48 14.27 12.48
C LYS A 345 16.97 14.08 12.27
N ILE A 346 16.25 13.54 13.25
CA ILE A 346 14.79 13.37 13.20
C ILE A 346 14.08 14.73 13.15
N LYS A 347 14.48 15.68 14.00
CA LYS A 347 14.01 17.07 13.96
C LYS A 347 14.26 17.70 12.59
N SER A 348 15.46 17.52 12.04
CA SER A 348 15.82 18.04 10.71
C SER A 348 14.99 17.39 9.59
N PHE A 349 14.60 16.13 9.75
CA PHE A 349 13.76 15.43 8.79
C PHE A 349 12.34 16.00 8.72
N TRP A 350 11.70 16.24 9.87
CA TRP A 350 10.34 16.80 9.91
C TRP A 350 10.30 18.33 9.86
N ALA A 351 11.43 18.99 10.09
CA ALA A 351 11.57 20.46 10.14
C ALA A 351 10.65 21.15 11.16
N VAL A 352 10.08 20.39 12.10
CA VAL A 352 9.21 20.88 13.18
C VAL A 352 9.64 20.33 14.54
N GLY A 353 9.04 20.82 15.61
CA GLY A 353 9.30 20.33 16.96
C GLY A 353 10.54 20.92 17.64
N LYS A 354 10.71 20.56 18.91
CA LYS A 354 11.79 21.02 19.79
C LYS A 354 12.44 19.84 20.48
N ILE A 355 13.71 19.98 20.84
CA ILE A 355 14.44 19.00 21.64
C ILE A 355 14.74 19.62 23.00
N TYR A 356 14.42 18.88 24.05
CA TYR A 356 14.70 19.24 25.43
C TYR A 356 15.73 18.26 25.99
N GLU A 357 16.82 18.78 26.53
CA GLU A 357 17.84 17.98 27.21
C GLU A 357 17.58 17.95 28.71
N GLN A 358 17.77 16.78 29.30
CA GLN A 358 17.81 16.56 30.74
C GLN A 358 19.17 15.97 31.12
N LYS A 359 19.34 15.59 32.39
CA LYS A 359 20.62 15.10 32.92
C LYS A 359 21.11 13.85 32.17
N GLU A 360 20.25 12.85 32.00
CA GLU A 360 20.58 11.57 31.34
C GLU A 360 19.76 11.31 30.06
N SER A 361 18.69 12.07 29.81
CA SER A 361 17.78 11.88 28.69
C SER A 361 17.68 13.12 27.81
N CYS A 362 17.19 12.92 26.59
CA CYS A 362 16.79 13.97 25.67
C CYS A 362 15.45 13.61 25.05
N ILE A 363 14.58 14.61 24.90
CA ILE A 363 13.20 14.42 24.45
C ILE A 363 12.94 15.31 23.26
N TYR A 364 12.60 14.72 22.12
CA TYR A 364 12.02 15.42 20.99
C TYR A 364 10.50 15.54 21.17
N VAL A 365 9.94 16.74 21.03
CA VAL A 365 8.54 17.04 21.30
C VAL A 365 7.94 17.90 20.18
N VAL A 366 6.75 17.51 19.72
CA VAL A 366 5.89 18.31 18.82
C VAL A 366 4.53 18.48 19.48
N ASN A 367 4.16 19.71 19.81
CA ASN A 367 2.97 19.99 20.61
C ASN A 367 2.11 21.16 20.09
N SER A 368 2.56 21.78 19.01
CA SER A 368 1.83 22.85 18.31
C SER A 368 0.79 22.23 17.40
N PHE A 369 -0.45 22.74 17.45
CA PHE A 369 -1.51 22.36 16.51
C PHE A 369 -1.15 22.64 15.04
N LYS A 370 -0.21 23.57 14.78
CA LYS A 370 0.30 23.85 13.43
C LYS A 370 1.34 22.83 12.97
N ASP A 371 2.08 22.23 13.91
CA ASP A 371 3.25 21.39 13.61
C ASP A 371 2.88 19.90 13.61
N LEU A 372 1.92 19.49 14.45
CA LEU A 372 1.44 18.11 14.54
C LEU A 372 0.94 17.53 13.20
N PRO A 373 0.24 18.28 12.32
CA PRO A 373 -0.13 17.78 11.00
C PRO A 373 1.04 17.22 10.19
N VAL A 374 2.26 17.77 10.33
CA VAL A 374 3.45 17.27 9.62
C VAL A 374 3.79 15.83 10.04
N ILE A 375 3.62 15.52 11.33
CA ILE A 375 3.86 14.17 11.86
C ILE A 375 2.74 13.23 11.42
N ILE A 376 1.48 13.68 11.52
CA ILE A 376 0.31 12.89 11.14
C ILE A 376 0.34 12.57 9.64
N GLU A 377 0.56 13.55 8.77
CA GLU A 377 0.67 13.34 7.32
C GLU A 377 1.81 12.38 6.95
N HIS A 378 2.93 12.44 7.67
CA HIS A 378 4.01 11.48 7.50
C HIS A 378 3.57 10.06 7.86
N LEU A 379 2.87 9.88 8.98
CA LEU A 379 2.42 8.57 9.45
C LEU A 379 1.22 8.04 8.66
N ASP A 380 0.40 8.90 8.06
CA ASP A 380 -0.63 8.50 7.10
C ASP A 380 0.01 7.95 5.81
N LYS A 381 1.08 8.60 5.35
CA LYS A 381 1.84 8.19 4.16
C LYS A 381 2.71 6.97 4.42
N TYR A 382 3.25 6.84 5.61
CA TYR A 382 4.09 5.73 6.08
C TYR A 382 3.50 5.16 7.37
N PRO A 383 2.49 4.26 7.27
CA PRO A 383 1.73 3.77 8.43
C PRO A 383 2.58 3.04 9.47
N LEU A 384 2.28 3.32 10.75
CA LEU A 384 2.73 2.51 11.88
C LEU A 384 2.17 1.08 11.76
N ILE A 385 2.92 0.10 12.26
CA ILE A 385 2.58 -1.33 12.19
C ILE A 385 1.99 -1.81 13.53
N THR A 386 2.42 -1.23 14.66
CA THR A 386 1.91 -1.62 15.98
C THR A 386 0.54 -1.01 16.28
N GLN A 387 -0.05 -1.40 17.42
CA GLN A 387 -1.31 -0.82 17.92
C GLN A 387 -1.24 0.70 18.14
N LYS A 388 -0.03 1.29 18.18
CA LYS A 388 0.20 2.73 18.24
C LYS A 388 -0.42 3.49 17.07
N GLN A 389 -0.72 2.82 15.95
CA GLN A 389 -1.47 3.41 14.84
C GLN A 389 -2.90 3.85 15.23
N ALA A 390 -3.46 3.25 16.28
CA ALA A 390 -4.81 3.55 16.76
C ALA A 390 -4.84 4.65 17.84
N ASP A 391 -3.69 5.08 18.34
CA ASP A 391 -3.52 6.23 19.25
C ASP A 391 -3.63 7.55 18.46
#